data_AF-A0A523V9J4-F1
#
_entry.id   AF-A0A523V9J4-F1
#
_cell.length_a   1.000
_cell.length_b   1.000
_cell.length_c   1.000
_cell.angle_alpha   90.00
_cell.angle_beta   90.00
_cell.angle_gamma   90.00
#
_symmetry.space_group_name_H-M   'P 1'
#
loop_
_entity.id
_entity.type
_entity.pdbx_description
1 polymer ?
#
loop_
_entity_poly.entity_id
_entity_poly.type
_entity_poly.pdbx_seq_one_letter_code
_entity_poly.pdbx_strand_id
1 'polypeptide(L)'
;MATDYDIERVRAVKDVYESELLDKANVVGVGIGMREVEGQPTGELSIVVSVTHKAPPWSLDAGDLVPRELDGVPVDVKAIGTPAAS
;
A
#
# COMPACT_ATOMS: atom_id res chain seq x y z
N MET A 1 15.29 12.77 -4.96
CA MET A 1 14.20 12.69 -5.95
C MET A 1 14.18 11.26 -6.44
N ALA A 2 13.03 10.59 -6.42
CA ALA A 2 12.91 9.27 -6.99
C ALA A 2 13.18 9.34 -8.50
N THR A 3 13.95 8.38 -9.02
CA THR A 3 14.29 8.32 -10.43
C THR A 3 13.21 7.58 -11.22
N ASP A 4 13.22 7.74 -12.55
CA ASP A 4 12.32 6.99 -13.44
C ASP A 4 12.49 5.47 -13.28
N TYR A 5 13.73 5.03 -13.04
CA TYR A 5 14.09 3.63 -12.73
C TYR A 5 13.45 3.12 -11.43
N ASP A 6 13.36 3.97 -10.41
CA ASP A 6 12.73 3.60 -9.13
C ASP A 6 11.22 3.41 -9.31
N ILE A 7 10.57 4.23 -10.14
CA ILE A 7 9.13 4.10 -10.43
C ILE A 7 8.83 2.81 -11.18
N GLU A 8 9.63 2.45 -12.19
CA GLU A 8 9.43 1.22 -12.95
C GLU A 8 9.61 -0.02 -12.08
N ARG A 9 10.62 -0.03 -11.21
CA ARG A 9 10.82 -1.13 -10.23
C ARG A 9 9.60 -1.27 -9.33
N VAL A 10 9.14 -0.16 -8.73
CA VAL A 10 7.99 -0.19 -7.81
C VAL A 10 6.71 -0.61 -8.54
N ARG A 11 6.53 -0.19 -9.80
CA ARG A 11 5.41 -0.64 -10.64
C ARG A 11 5.45 -2.13 -10.91
N ALA A 12 6.61 -2.68 -11.27
CA ALA A 12 6.74 -4.11 -11.52
C ALA A 12 6.37 -4.95 -10.29
N VAL A 13 6.85 -4.55 -9.11
CA VAL A 13 6.49 -5.22 -7.85
C VAL A 13 5.00 -5.06 -7.55
N LYS A 14 4.46 -3.84 -7.66
CA LYS A 14 3.02 -3.57 -7.49
C LYS A 14 2.18 -4.52 -8.36
N ASP A 15 2.48 -4.62 -9.64
CA ASP A 15 1.69 -5.41 -10.60
C ASP A 15 1.70 -6.92 -10.27
N VAL A 16 2.78 -7.44 -9.68
CA VAL A 16 2.87 -8.85 -9.23
C VAL A 16 1.93 -9.12 -8.06
N TYR A 17 1.85 -8.20 -7.09
CA TYR A 17 1.09 -8.41 -5.85
C TYR A 17 -0.29 -7.75 -5.83
N GLU A 18 -0.65 -6.97 -6.84
CA GLU A 18 -1.87 -6.15 -6.86
C GLU A 18 -3.13 -6.96 -6.59
N SER A 19 -3.31 -8.09 -7.30
CA SER A 19 -4.49 -8.93 -7.11
C SER A 19 -4.58 -9.53 -5.71
N GLU A 20 -3.46 -10.04 -5.18
CA GLU A 20 -3.43 -10.61 -3.83
C GLU A 20 -3.72 -9.55 -2.75
N LEU A 21 -3.19 -8.33 -2.92
CA LEU A 21 -3.45 -7.23 -2.01
C LEU A 21 -4.92 -6.79 -2.04
N LEU A 22 -5.53 -6.76 -3.22
CA LEU A 22 -6.95 -6.40 -3.39
C LEU A 22 -7.91 -7.44 -2.77
N ASP A 23 -7.48 -8.70 -2.65
CA ASP A 23 -8.26 -9.75 -2.00
C ASP A 23 -8.23 -9.66 -0.45
N LYS A 24 -7.33 -8.85 0.14
CA LYS A 24 -7.21 -8.72 1.60
C LYS A 24 -8.35 -7.89 2.19
N ALA A 25 -8.73 -8.21 3.42
CA ALA A 25 -9.76 -7.49 4.14
C ALA A 25 -9.50 -5.98 4.21
N ASN A 26 -10.56 -5.21 3.96
CA ASN A 26 -10.60 -3.75 4.00
C ASN A 26 -9.81 -3.03 2.90
N VAL A 27 -9.06 -3.73 2.04
CA VAL A 27 -8.35 -3.12 0.91
C VAL A 27 -9.35 -2.71 -0.17
N VAL A 28 -9.17 -1.49 -0.69
CA VAL A 28 -10.02 -0.89 -1.74
C VAL A 28 -9.22 -0.35 -2.92
N GLY A 29 -7.89 -0.37 -2.84
CA GLY A 29 -7.04 0.05 -3.95
C GLY A 29 -5.56 -0.13 -3.67
N VAL A 30 -4.78 -0.27 -4.73
CA VAL A 30 -3.32 -0.38 -4.69
C VAL A 30 -2.74 0.63 -5.70
N GLY A 31 -1.71 1.36 -5.30
CA GLY A 31 -1.09 2.38 -6.14
C GLY A 31 0.39 2.55 -5.83
N ILE A 32 1.00 3.56 -6.46
CA ILE A 32 2.38 3.96 -6.22
C ILE A 32 2.35 5.39 -5.68
N GLY A 33 3.10 5.64 -4.62
CA GLY A 33 3.15 6.97 -4.01
C GLY A 33 4.46 7.21 -3.28
N MET A 34 4.58 8.41 -2.73
CA MET A 34 5.65 8.73 -1.80
C MET A 34 5.25 8.24 -0.42
N ARG A 35 6.15 7.49 0.22
CA ARG A 35 5.96 7.03 1.59
C ARG A 35 5.94 8.21 2.54
N GLU A 36 4.97 8.21 3.44
CA GLU A 36 4.86 9.20 4.51
C GLU A 36 5.12 8.54 5.87
N VAL A 37 5.84 9.26 6.74
CA VAL A 37 6.04 8.87 8.15
C VAL A 37 5.63 10.08 8.98
N GLU A 38 4.70 9.87 9.91
CA GLU A 38 4.15 10.94 10.77
C GLU A 38 3.63 12.17 10.00
N GLY A 39 3.07 11.93 8.80
CA GLY A 39 2.55 12.98 7.93
C GLY A 39 3.61 13.74 7.13
N GLN A 40 4.88 13.33 7.21
CA GLN A 40 5.97 13.91 6.43
C GLN A 40 6.38 12.98 5.29
N PRO A 41 6.50 13.48 4.04
CA PRO A 41 7.00 12.69 2.94
C PRO A 41 8.48 12.35 3.19
N THR A 42 8.80 11.05 3.12
CA THR A 42 10.16 10.55 3.35
C THR A 42 11.06 10.73 2.11
N GLY A 43 10.47 10.97 0.94
CA GLY A 43 11.17 11.01 -0.35
C GLY A 43 11.46 9.64 -0.96
N GLU A 44 11.02 8.56 -0.29
CA GLU A 44 11.08 7.17 -0.75
C GLU A 44 9.78 6.80 -1.47
N LEU A 45 9.87 6.10 -2.60
CA LEU A 45 8.69 5.53 -3.26
C LEU A 45 8.21 4.27 -2.53
N SER A 46 6.90 4.11 -2.46
CA SER A 46 6.25 2.94 -1.88
C SER A 46 5.07 2.47 -2.70
N ILE A 47 4.69 1.21 -2.48
CA ILE A 47 3.36 0.71 -2.83
C ILE A 47 2.39 1.26 -1.81
N VAL A 48 1.39 2.00 -2.26
CA VAL A 48 0.33 2.54 -1.40
C VAL A 48 -0.87 1.60 -1.43
N VAL A 49 -1.23 1.06 -0.27
CA VAL A 49 -2.43 0.24 -0.09
C VAL A 49 -3.50 1.09 0.60
N SER A 50 -4.56 1.37 -0.12
CA SER A 50 -5.71 2.11 0.38
C SER A 50 -6.69 1.14 1.03
N VAL A 51 -7.04 1.41 2.29
CA VAL A 51 -8.01 0.63 3.06
C VAL A 51 -9.18 1.50 3.52
N THR A 52 -10.35 0.91 3.73
CA THR A 52 -11.49 1.63 4.33
C THR A 52 -11.16 2.10 5.75
N HIS A 53 -10.51 1.25 6.55
CA HIS A 53 -10.08 1.55 7.91
C HIS A 53 -8.89 0.66 8.31
N LYS A 54 -8.13 1.09 9.33
CA LYS A 54 -7.08 0.27 9.94
C LYS A 54 -7.68 -0.57 11.07
N ALA A 55 -7.65 -1.88 10.91
CA ALA A 55 -7.98 -2.82 11.96
C ALA A 55 -6.71 -3.19 12.76
N PRO A 56 -6.82 -3.43 14.07
CA PRO A 56 -5.69 -3.93 14.84
C PRO A 56 -5.29 -5.35 14.38
N PRO A 57 -4.00 -5.73 14.46
CA PRO A 57 -3.55 -7.02 13.92
C PRO A 57 -4.24 -8.25 14.52
N TRP A 58 -4.65 -8.18 15.80
CA TRP A 58 -5.34 -9.28 16.48
C TRP A 58 -6.80 -9.47 16.04
N SER A 59 -7.36 -8.55 15.26
CA SER A 59 -8.71 -8.69 14.71
C SER A 59 -8.72 -9.02 13.21
N LEU A 60 -7.55 -9.28 12.62
CA LEU A 60 -7.39 -9.66 11.22
C LEU A 60 -6.91 -11.12 11.14
N ASP A 61 -7.37 -11.84 10.13
CA ASP A 61 -6.76 -13.13 9.80
C ASP A 61 -5.32 -12.91 9.33
N ALA A 62 -4.46 -13.91 9.55
CA ALA A 62 -3.05 -13.79 9.19
C ALA A 62 -2.83 -13.50 7.69
N GLY A 63 -3.74 -13.96 6.82
CA GLY A 63 -3.70 -13.69 5.37
C GLY A 63 -4.10 -12.27 4.98
N ASP A 64 -4.85 -11.57 5.84
CA ASP A 64 -5.30 -10.19 5.61
C ASP A 64 -4.31 -9.14 6.10
N LEU A 65 -3.28 -9.56 6.85
CA LEU A 65 -2.20 -8.67 7.24
C LEU A 65 -1.42 -8.24 5.99
N VAL A 66 -1.48 -6.94 5.69
CA VAL A 66 -0.67 -6.34 4.63
C VAL A 66 0.80 -6.35 5.06
N PRO A 67 1.71 -6.95 4.27
CA PRO A 67 3.15 -6.90 4.54
C PRO A 67 3.67 -5.46 4.57
N ARG A 68 4.72 -5.20 5.34
CA ARG A 68 5.38 -3.87 5.38
C ARG A 68 6.30 -3.62 4.18
N GLU A 69 6.66 -4.67 3.47
CA GLU A 69 7.58 -4.66 2.35
C GLU A 69 7.25 -5.82 1.40
N LEU A 70 7.40 -5.59 0.09
CA LEU A 70 7.26 -6.60 -0.97
C LEU A 70 8.47 -6.48 -1.90
N ASP A 71 9.26 -7.54 -2.05
CA ASP A 71 10.47 -7.56 -2.89
C ASP A 71 11.44 -6.36 -2.70
N GLY A 72 11.61 -5.93 -1.44
CA GLY A 72 12.44 -4.78 -1.08
C GLY A 72 11.78 -3.42 -1.33
N VAL A 73 10.51 -3.39 -1.72
CA VAL A 73 9.72 -2.17 -1.90
C VAL A 73 8.84 -1.95 -0.66
N PRO A 74 8.93 -0.78 0.02
CA PRO A 74 8.11 -0.51 1.19
C PRO A 74 6.63 -0.41 0.81
N VAL A 75 5.78 -0.86 1.72
CA VAL A 75 4.32 -0.76 1.60
C VAL A 75 3.80 0.24 2.63
N ASP A 76 3.01 1.21 2.16
CA ASP A 76 2.36 2.23 2.98
C ASP A 76 0.84 2.02 2.98
N VAL A 77 0.28 1.77 4.16
CA VAL A 77 -1.16 1.52 4.34
C VAL A 77 -1.86 2.81 4.76
N LYS A 78 -2.74 3.33 3.89
CA LYS A 78 -3.51 4.56 4.12
C LYS A 78 -5.00 4.25 4.29
N ALA A 79 -5.57 4.71 5.40
CA ALA A 79 -7.02 4.65 5.59
C ALA A 79 -7.67 5.84 4.88
N ILE A 80 -8.50 5.57 3.88
CA ILE A 80 -9.19 6.60 3.08
C ILE A 80 -10.68 6.71 3.38
N GLY A 81 -11.20 5.84 4.27
CA GLY A 81 -12.64 5.74 4.51
C GLY A 81 -13.36 4.96 3.40
N THR A 82 -14.69 5.00 3.43
CA THR A 82 -15.51 4.40 2.36
C THR A 82 -15.54 5.36 1.18
N PRO A 83 -15.07 4.95 -0.02
CA PRO A 83 -15.22 5.79 -1.20
C PRO A 83 -16.71 6.01 -1.49
N ALA A 84 -17.16 7.26 -1.42
CA ALA A 84 -18.51 7.63 -1.80
C ALA A 84 -18.56 7.89 -3.31
N ALA A 85 -19.35 7.11 -4.05
CA ALA A 85 -19.73 7.49 -5.40
C ALA A 85 -20.71 8.67 -5.31
N SER A 86 -20.34 9.82 -5.89
CA SER A 86 -21.25 10.95 -6.13
C SER A 86 -21.65 10.97 -7.60
#